data_AF-A0A066XBN1-F1
#
_entry.id   AF-A0A066XBN1-F1
#
_cell.length_a   1.000
_cell.length_b   1.000
_cell.length_c   1.000
_cell.angle_alpha   90.00
_cell.angle_beta   90.00
_cell.angle_gamma   90.00
#
_symmetry.space_group_name_H-M   'P 1'
#
loop_
_entity.id
_entity.type
_entity.pdbx_description
1 polymer ?
#
loop_
_entity_poly.entity_id
_entity_poly.type
_entity_poly.pdbx_seq_one_letter_code
_entity_poly.pdbx_strand_id
1 'polypeptide(L)'
;MATELQSQTISLLEKIARSQRVLEERVGAIEKLLGHQGPAPSFPQFRRLPPELRHRIWSLVIPTRVLRLSRQTSKKHAALPMSPPAIANVCREARAVATRNGGIVSLEYDAANPENPARTTRHWFDSCHDVLELDGRVDVAGDEPRGSRDLVRDAQHILAPRAEAEWFARLFRQTAHLRRLSLRFDAVSVSSCTWDIGVVRRLFGDAGTVVTMDLENAGEITCVKGILQGYWRNPLFCAFDLEAWARERKPGVGTCLRDKDWMQRLPETWMSEVASGWVMAKIGVEAEGHARMGSRGQLNTEVSEAETQASAASAAAATLDMEHDFVRAALLAMPQVKLVRVFSHDEIHAACRP
;
A
#
# COMPACT_ATOMS: atom_id res chain seq x y z
N MET A 1 63.67 9.02 -36.85
CA MET A 1 62.43 9.30 -36.09
C MET A 1 61.22 8.50 -36.58
N ALA A 2 60.97 8.36 -37.90
CA ALA A 2 59.81 7.58 -38.40
C ALA A 2 59.82 6.08 -38.02
N THR A 3 61.00 5.46 -37.92
CA THR A 3 61.19 4.03 -37.63
C THR A 3 60.91 3.65 -36.17
N GLU A 4 61.15 4.58 -35.23
CA GLU A 4 60.93 4.35 -33.80
C GLU A 4 59.44 4.40 -33.45
N LEU A 5 58.72 5.32 -34.09
CA LEU A 5 57.26 5.46 -33.97
C LEU A 5 56.53 4.23 -34.55
N GLN A 6 57.05 3.69 -35.66
CA GLN A 6 56.55 2.43 -36.24
C GLN A 6 56.78 1.24 -35.30
N SER A 7 57.97 1.13 -34.69
CA SER A 7 58.28 0.06 -33.73
C SER A 7 57.38 0.12 -32.49
N GLN A 8 57.14 1.32 -31.95
CA GLN A 8 56.22 1.52 -30.82
C GLN A 8 54.78 1.16 -31.19
N THR A 9 54.32 1.52 -32.39
CA THR A 9 52.97 1.21 -32.86
C THR A 9 52.75 -0.31 -32.99
N ILE A 10 53.73 -1.03 -33.55
CA ILE A 10 53.68 -2.49 -33.69
C ILE A 10 53.65 -3.17 -32.30
N SER A 11 54.50 -2.73 -31.37
CA SER A 11 54.52 -3.24 -29.99
C SER A 11 53.17 -3.03 -29.28
N LEU A 12 52.52 -1.89 -29.52
CA LEU A 12 51.23 -1.57 -28.91
C LEU A 12 50.10 -2.42 -29.50
N LEU A 13 50.09 -2.64 -30.82
CA LEU A 13 49.15 -3.54 -31.49
C LEU A 13 49.30 -4.99 -31.00
N GLU A 14 50.53 -5.47 -30.79
CA GLU A 14 50.76 -6.80 -30.22
C GLU A 14 50.29 -6.93 -28.77
N LYS A 15 50.39 -5.87 -27.97
CA LYS A 15 49.84 -5.85 -26.60
C LYS A 15 48.31 -5.87 -26.62
N ILE A 16 47.69 -5.12 -27.52
CA ILE A 16 46.23 -5.12 -27.70
C ILE A 16 45.75 -6.52 -28.13
N ALA A 17 46.39 -7.13 -29.14
CA ALA A 17 46.01 -8.46 -29.62
C ALA A 17 46.14 -9.54 -28.53
N ARG A 18 47.18 -9.45 -27.68
CA ARG A 18 47.32 -10.34 -26.52
C ARG A 18 46.22 -10.12 -25.49
N SER A 19 45.88 -8.87 -25.19
CA SER A 19 44.80 -8.54 -24.27
C SER A 19 43.43 -9.05 -24.76
N GLN A 20 43.16 -8.90 -26.07
CA GLN A 20 41.92 -9.38 -26.68
C GLN A 20 41.75 -10.90 -26.56
N ARG A 21 42.79 -11.69 -26.82
CA ARG A 21 42.72 -13.16 -26.63
C ARG A 21 42.41 -13.55 -25.19
N VAL A 22 43.05 -12.90 -24.21
CA VAL A 22 42.79 -13.17 -22.79
C VAL A 22 41.36 -12.81 -22.41
N LEU A 23 40.81 -11.72 -22.99
CA LEU A 23 39.42 -11.34 -22.77
C LEU A 23 38.46 -12.36 -23.38
N GLU A 24 38.70 -12.80 -24.62
CA GLU A 24 37.90 -13.81 -25.31
C GLU A 24 37.91 -15.15 -24.57
N GLU A 25 39.07 -15.59 -24.06
CA GLU A 25 39.18 -16.79 -23.24
C GLU A 25 38.39 -16.66 -21.93
N ARG A 26 38.43 -15.48 -21.28
CA ARG A 26 37.66 -15.22 -20.05
C ARG A 26 36.16 -15.18 -20.33
N VAL A 27 35.73 -14.56 -21.43
CA VAL A 27 34.32 -14.55 -21.84
C VAL A 27 33.86 -15.96 -22.18
N GLY A 28 34.64 -16.75 -22.91
CA GLY A 28 34.33 -18.15 -23.20
C GLY A 28 34.28 -19.03 -21.95
N ALA A 29 35.10 -18.75 -20.93
CA ALA A 29 35.02 -19.43 -19.63
C ALA A 29 33.75 -19.04 -18.86
N ILE A 30 33.36 -17.77 -18.87
CA ILE A 30 32.11 -17.28 -18.27
C ILE A 30 30.91 -17.88 -19.00
N GLU A 31 30.92 -17.92 -20.34
CA GLU A 31 29.88 -18.55 -21.15
C GLU A 31 29.79 -20.05 -20.89
N LYS A 32 30.91 -20.75 -20.67
CA LYS A 32 30.90 -22.17 -20.27
C LYS A 32 30.38 -22.39 -18.85
N LEU A 33 30.63 -21.46 -17.92
CA LEU A 33 30.05 -21.48 -16.58
C LEU A 33 28.54 -21.20 -16.60
N LEU A 34 28.09 -20.30 -17.48
CA LEU A 34 26.67 -20.01 -17.71
C LEU A 34 25.95 -21.07 -18.54
N GLY A 35 26.69 -21.76 -19.44
CA GLY A 35 26.21 -22.81 -20.32
C GLY A 35 26.16 -24.21 -19.69
N HIS A 36 26.77 -24.40 -18.52
CA HIS A 36 26.50 -25.55 -17.67
C HIS A 36 25.09 -25.40 -17.06
N GLN A 37 24.09 -25.74 -17.86
CA GLN A 37 22.78 -26.13 -17.34
C GLN A 37 22.95 -27.43 -16.55
N GLY A 38 23.32 -27.30 -15.27
CA GLY A 38 22.88 -28.26 -14.27
C GLY A 38 21.34 -28.37 -14.32
N PRO A 39 20.74 -29.43 -13.74
CA PRO A 39 19.29 -29.56 -13.66
C PRO A 39 18.71 -28.22 -13.22
N ALA A 40 17.73 -27.70 -14.00
CA ALA A 40 17.14 -26.38 -13.86
C ALA A 40 17.15 -25.96 -12.39
N PRO A 41 17.70 -24.78 -12.02
CA PRO A 41 18.01 -24.41 -10.65
C PRO A 41 16.82 -24.77 -9.77
N SER A 42 16.91 -25.92 -9.10
CA SER A 42 15.79 -26.43 -8.34
C SER A 42 15.74 -25.48 -7.17
N PHE A 43 14.74 -24.59 -7.17
CA PHE A 43 14.51 -23.65 -6.07
C PHE A 43 14.76 -24.41 -4.78
N PRO A 44 15.69 -23.97 -3.90
CA PRO A 44 16.16 -24.77 -2.79
C PRO A 44 14.95 -25.14 -1.98
N GLN A 45 14.47 -26.37 -2.17
CA GLN A 45 13.27 -26.79 -1.53
C GLN A 45 13.67 -26.89 -0.07
N PHE A 46 13.05 -26.07 0.77
CA PHE A 46 13.30 -25.99 2.21
C PHE A 46 12.98 -27.31 2.95
N ARG A 47 13.01 -28.47 2.29
CA ARG A 47 12.65 -29.82 2.74
C ARG A 47 13.34 -30.22 4.05
N ARG A 48 14.50 -29.65 4.36
CA ARG A 48 15.23 -29.90 5.62
C ARG A 48 14.69 -29.10 6.80
N LEU A 49 13.86 -28.09 6.55
CA LEU A 49 13.21 -27.30 7.58
C LEU A 49 11.87 -27.94 8.00
N PRO A 50 11.52 -27.87 9.30
CA PRO A 50 10.18 -28.17 9.78
C PRO A 50 9.11 -27.42 8.99
N PRO A 51 7.91 -28.03 8.77
CA PRO A 51 6.80 -27.40 8.06
C PRO A 51 6.46 -25.99 8.56
N GLU A 52 6.57 -25.74 9.86
CA GLU A 52 6.25 -24.46 10.49
C GLU A 52 7.19 -23.36 10.00
N LEU A 53 8.49 -23.65 9.90
CA LEU A 53 9.48 -22.70 9.40
C LEU A 53 9.30 -22.46 7.90
N ARG A 54 8.98 -23.50 7.13
CA ARG A 54 8.69 -23.36 5.69
C ARG A 54 7.48 -22.47 5.45
N HIS A 55 6.36 -22.72 6.15
CA HIS A 55 5.18 -21.87 6.08
C HIS A 55 5.46 -20.43 6.47
N ARG A 56 6.28 -20.20 7.51
CA ARG A 56 6.65 -18.85 7.93
C ARG A 56 7.51 -18.15 6.88
N ILE A 57 8.48 -18.83 6.28
CA ILE A 57 9.27 -18.30 5.17
C ILE A 57 8.34 -17.92 4.01
N TRP A 58 7.43 -18.81 3.61
CA TRP A 58 6.49 -18.52 2.54
C TRP A 58 5.58 -17.34 2.86
N SER A 59 5.10 -17.21 4.09
CA SER A 59 4.30 -16.06 4.51
C SER A 59 5.09 -14.75 4.45
N LEU A 60 6.37 -14.77 4.82
CA LEU A 60 7.22 -13.57 4.84
C LEU A 60 7.66 -13.11 3.46
N VAL A 61 7.69 -14.02 2.48
CA VAL A 61 8.08 -13.69 1.10
C VAL A 61 6.90 -13.35 0.20
N ILE A 62 5.66 -13.32 0.72
CA ILE A 62 4.52 -12.75 -0.01
C ILE A 62 4.75 -11.24 -0.12
N PRO A 63 4.80 -10.67 -1.34
CA PRO A 63 4.97 -9.24 -1.49
C PRO A 63 3.69 -8.50 -1.07
N THR A 64 3.85 -7.37 -0.38
CA THR A 64 2.78 -6.39 -0.21
C THR A 64 2.56 -5.66 -1.53
N ARG A 65 1.36 -5.77 -2.10
CA ARG A 65 0.96 -5.04 -3.32
C ARG A 65 -0.21 -4.11 -3.01
N VAL A 66 -0.47 -3.19 -3.93
CA VAL A 66 -1.54 -2.20 -3.75
C VAL A 66 -2.58 -2.38 -4.84
N LEU A 67 -3.81 -2.67 -4.43
CA LEU A 67 -4.96 -2.72 -5.34
C LEU A 67 -5.65 -1.36 -5.29
N ARG A 68 -5.64 -0.65 -6.42
CA ARG A 68 -6.26 0.67 -6.55
C ARG A 68 -7.70 0.55 -7.00
N LEU A 69 -8.63 0.98 -6.16
CA LEU A 69 -10.00 1.24 -6.55
C LEU A 69 -10.10 2.67 -7.06
N SER A 70 -10.29 2.81 -8.36
CA SER A 70 -10.53 4.11 -9.01
C SER A 70 -11.82 4.04 -9.82
N ARG A 71 -12.63 5.10 -9.71
CA ARG A 71 -13.84 5.26 -10.53
C ARG A 71 -13.51 5.57 -12.00
N GLN A 72 -12.32 6.11 -12.27
CA GLN A 72 -11.90 6.46 -13.62
C GLN A 72 -10.98 5.38 -14.20
N THR A 73 -11.55 4.53 -15.07
CA THR A 73 -10.77 3.83 -16.11
C THR A 73 -10.37 4.85 -17.19
N SER A 74 -9.63 5.90 -16.84
CA SER A 74 -9.02 6.70 -17.90
C SER A 74 -8.11 5.75 -18.69
N LYS A 75 -8.24 5.73 -20.02
CA LYS A 75 -7.44 4.85 -20.91
C LYS A 75 -5.92 5.01 -20.67
N LYS A 76 -5.52 6.10 -20.01
CA LYS A 76 -4.14 6.42 -19.63
C LYS A 76 -3.69 5.82 -18.30
N HIS A 77 -4.54 5.18 -17.49
CA HIS A 77 -4.11 4.57 -16.22
C HIS A 77 -4.88 3.27 -15.92
N ALA A 78 -5.21 2.50 -16.96
CA ALA A 78 -5.84 1.20 -16.77
C ALA A 78 -4.88 0.32 -15.94
N ALA A 79 -5.15 0.23 -14.64
CA ALA A 79 -4.37 -0.61 -13.75
C ALA A 79 -4.40 -2.03 -14.31
N LEU A 80 -3.23 -2.58 -14.61
CA LEU A 80 -3.14 -3.95 -15.08
C LEU A 80 -3.83 -4.86 -14.06
N PRO A 81 -4.64 -5.83 -14.50
CA PRO A 81 -5.27 -6.78 -13.61
C PRO A 81 -4.20 -7.43 -12.75
N MET A 82 -4.34 -7.31 -11.43
CA MET A 82 -3.33 -7.80 -10.51
C MET A 82 -3.31 -9.32 -10.59
N SER A 83 -2.22 -9.90 -11.09
CA SER A 83 -2.08 -11.35 -11.18
C SER A 83 -1.75 -11.93 -9.80
N PRO A 84 -1.94 -13.26 -9.59
CA PRO A 84 -1.41 -13.91 -8.41
C PRO A 84 0.10 -13.67 -8.26
N PRO A 85 0.62 -13.49 -7.04
CA PRO A 85 2.04 -13.19 -6.85
C PRO A 85 2.87 -14.39 -7.32
N ALA A 86 4.09 -14.14 -7.82
CA ALA A 86 4.94 -15.18 -8.41
C ALA A 86 5.16 -16.38 -7.47
N ILE A 87 5.19 -16.13 -6.16
CA ILE A 87 5.25 -17.16 -5.10
C ILE A 87 4.13 -18.20 -5.19
N ALA A 88 2.93 -17.83 -5.63
CA ALA A 88 1.80 -18.74 -5.78
C ALA A 88 2.02 -19.80 -6.88
N ASN A 89 3.03 -19.59 -7.75
CA ASN A 89 3.40 -20.47 -8.84
C ASN A 89 4.63 -21.34 -8.54
N VAL A 90 5.32 -21.15 -7.40
CA VAL A 90 6.58 -21.84 -7.09
C VAL A 90 6.37 -23.32 -6.77
N CYS A 91 5.49 -23.63 -5.82
CA CYS A 91 5.18 -25.00 -5.42
C CYS A 91 3.81 -25.10 -4.76
N ARG A 92 3.33 -26.32 -4.45
CA ARG A 92 2.02 -26.55 -3.82
C ARG A 92 1.90 -25.91 -2.44
N GLU A 93 2.96 -25.97 -1.64
CA GLU A 93 3.00 -25.38 -0.29
C GLU A 93 2.93 -23.86 -0.35
N ALA A 94 3.79 -23.23 -1.17
CA ALA A 94 3.80 -21.79 -1.38
C ALA A 94 2.45 -21.28 -1.91
N ARG A 95 1.83 -22.03 -2.83
CA ARG A 95 0.48 -21.75 -3.31
C ARG A 95 -0.56 -21.81 -2.19
N ALA A 96 -0.55 -22.87 -1.38
CA ALA A 96 -1.49 -23.01 -0.27
C ALA A 96 -1.36 -21.87 0.74
N VAL A 97 -0.13 -21.39 1.01
CA VAL A 97 0.11 -20.23 1.86
C VAL A 97 -0.42 -18.94 1.22
N ALA A 98 -0.14 -18.71 -0.07
CA ALA A 98 -0.61 -17.52 -0.79
C ALA A 98 -2.15 -17.48 -0.94
N THR A 99 -2.80 -18.63 -1.18
CA THR A 99 -4.26 -18.73 -1.33
C THR A 99 -5.02 -18.76 0.00
N ARG A 100 -4.32 -18.73 1.15
CA ARG A 100 -4.97 -18.79 2.47
C ARG A 100 -5.85 -17.57 2.73
N ASN A 101 -5.32 -16.39 2.39
CA ASN A 101 -5.99 -15.09 2.52
C ASN A 101 -6.11 -14.37 1.18
N GLY A 102 -5.40 -14.87 0.14
CA GLY A 102 -5.42 -14.34 -1.22
C GLY A 102 -6.37 -15.08 -2.14
N GLY A 103 -7.06 -14.32 -2.99
CA GLY A 103 -7.98 -14.88 -3.97
C GLY A 103 -8.24 -13.94 -5.14
N ILE A 104 -8.96 -14.44 -6.14
CA ILE A 104 -9.41 -13.62 -7.27
C ILE A 104 -10.72 -12.93 -6.87
N VAL A 105 -10.71 -11.61 -6.90
CA VAL A 105 -11.86 -10.73 -6.72
C VAL A 105 -12.28 -10.18 -8.07
N SER A 106 -13.59 -10.05 -8.28
CA SER A 106 -14.16 -9.46 -9.50
C SER A 106 -14.73 -8.10 -9.15
N LEU A 107 -14.33 -7.07 -9.90
CA LEU A 107 -14.84 -5.71 -9.76
C LEU A 107 -15.56 -5.34 -11.05
N GLU A 108 -16.81 -4.92 -10.93
CA GLU A 108 -17.59 -4.46 -12.08
C GLU A 108 -17.62 -2.94 -12.10
N TYR A 109 -17.11 -2.38 -13.17
CA TYR A 109 -17.08 -0.95 -13.40
C TYR A 109 -18.23 -0.58 -14.33
N ASP A 110 -19.05 0.36 -13.88
CA ASP A 110 -20.08 0.94 -14.71
C ASP A 110 -19.45 1.61 -15.92
N ALA A 111 -20.12 1.46 -17.04
CA ALA A 111 -19.65 2.07 -18.27
C ALA A 111 -19.81 3.60 -18.18
N ALA A 112 -18.72 4.31 -18.46
CA ALA A 112 -18.75 5.77 -18.53
C ALA A 112 -19.71 6.30 -19.62
N ASN A 113 -20.15 5.44 -20.55
CA ASN A 113 -21.17 5.72 -21.56
C ASN A 113 -22.14 4.53 -21.68
N PRO A 114 -23.45 4.77 -21.88
CA PRO A 114 -24.46 3.73 -22.03
C PRO A 114 -24.25 2.82 -23.24
N GLU A 115 -23.41 3.22 -24.19
CA GLU A 115 -23.03 2.43 -25.37
C GLU A 115 -21.91 1.41 -25.11
N ASN A 116 -21.20 1.51 -23.99
CA ASN A 116 -20.18 0.52 -23.61
C ASN A 116 -20.78 -0.44 -22.58
N PRO A 117 -20.55 -1.76 -22.69
CA PRO A 117 -20.96 -2.69 -21.66
C PRO A 117 -20.14 -2.48 -20.38
N ALA A 118 -20.76 -2.75 -19.22
CA ALA A 118 -20.07 -2.82 -17.94
C ALA A 118 -18.86 -3.75 -18.04
N ARG A 119 -17.74 -3.36 -17.42
CA ARG A 119 -16.49 -4.12 -17.51
C ARG A 119 -16.20 -4.80 -16.19
N THR A 120 -16.23 -6.12 -16.20
CA THR A 120 -15.75 -6.93 -15.07
C THR A 120 -14.25 -7.15 -15.20
N THR A 121 -13.49 -6.64 -14.23
CA THR A 121 -12.04 -6.87 -14.14
C THR A 121 -11.76 -7.80 -12.97
N ARG A 122 -10.87 -8.78 -13.18
CA ARG A 122 -10.46 -9.73 -12.15
C ARG A 122 -9.10 -9.32 -11.60
N HIS A 123 -9.02 -9.19 -10.29
CA HIS A 123 -7.79 -8.87 -9.58
C HIS A 123 -7.51 -9.96 -8.56
N TRP A 124 -6.25 -10.30 -8.36
CA TRP A 124 -5.84 -10.99 -7.15
C TRP A 124 -5.78 -9.99 -6.00
N PHE A 125 -6.27 -10.36 -4.83
CA PHE A 125 -6.13 -9.57 -3.61
C PHE A 125 -5.93 -10.50 -2.41
N ASP A 126 -4.88 -10.25 -1.61
CA ASP A 126 -4.68 -10.85 -0.28
C ASP A 126 -5.08 -9.86 0.81
N SER A 127 -6.20 -10.13 1.47
CA SER A 127 -6.78 -9.23 2.47
C SER A 127 -5.88 -8.98 3.69
N CYS A 128 -4.90 -9.85 3.93
CA CYS A 128 -3.99 -9.77 5.06
C CYS A 128 -2.67 -9.06 4.72
N HIS A 129 -2.22 -9.08 3.46
CA HIS A 129 -0.91 -8.55 3.07
C HIS A 129 -0.99 -7.39 2.07
N ASP A 130 -1.98 -7.40 1.18
CA ASP A 130 -2.16 -6.37 0.18
C ASP A 130 -2.87 -5.15 0.79
N VAL A 131 -2.56 -3.97 0.25
CA VAL A 131 -3.15 -2.70 0.67
C VAL A 131 -4.23 -2.31 -0.33
N LEU A 132 -5.41 -1.99 0.17
CA LEU A 132 -6.50 -1.47 -0.65
C LEU A 132 -6.41 0.06 -0.73
N GLU A 133 -6.08 0.61 -1.88
CA GLU A 133 -6.08 2.06 -2.11
C GLU A 133 -7.45 2.54 -2.59
N LEU A 134 -8.05 3.46 -1.84
CA LEU A 134 -9.34 4.07 -2.15
C LEU A 134 -9.16 5.46 -2.73
N ASP A 135 -9.83 5.76 -3.84
CA ASP A 135 -10.05 7.13 -4.28
C ASP A 135 -11.24 7.74 -3.52
N GLY A 136 -11.22 9.06 -3.28
CA GLY A 136 -12.29 9.75 -2.53
C GLY A 136 -13.63 9.73 -3.28
N ARG A 137 -13.60 9.38 -4.57
CA ARG A 137 -14.75 9.22 -5.46
C ARG A 137 -15.34 7.81 -5.44
N VAL A 138 -14.72 6.85 -4.75
CA VAL A 138 -15.26 5.49 -4.61
C VAL A 138 -16.41 5.54 -3.61
N ASP A 139 -17.59 5.11 -4.05
CA ASP A 139 -18.74 4.99 -3.17
C ASP A 139 -18.80 3.57 -2.59
N VAL A 140 -18.12 3.39 -1.46
CA VAL A 140 -18.10 2.12 -0.73
C VAL A 140 -19.51 1.73 -0.24
N ALA A 141 -20.35 2.72 0.09
CA ALA A 141 -21.71 2.48 0.56
C ALA A 141 -22.65 2.15 -0.60
N GLY A 142 -22.43 2.73 -1.77
CA GLY A 142 -23.10 2.38 -3.02
C GLY A 142 -22.61 1.08 -3.66
N ASP A 143 -21.47 0.55 -3.19
CA ASP A 143 -20.74 -0.54 -3.86
C ASP A 143 -20.38 -0.17 -5.31
N GLU A 144 -19.81 1.03 -5.50
CA GLU A 144 -19.30 1.49 -6.80
C GLU A 144 -17.76 1.64 -6.76
N PRO A 145 -16.99 0.82 -7.50
CA PRO A 145 -17.42 -0.26 -8.40
C PRO A 145 -18.02 -1.46 -7.65
N ARG A 146 -18.84 -2.28 -8.34
CA ARG A 146 -19.50 -3.43 -7.70
C ARG A 146 -18.48 -4.44 -7.21
N GLY A 147 -18.69 -4.95 -6.00
CA GLY A 147 -17.74 -5.80 -5.28
C GLY A 147 -16.70 -5.03 -4.46
N SER A 148 -16.67 -3.69 -4.52
CA SER A 148 -15.79 -2.86 -3.68
C SER A 148 -16.14 -2.98 -2.19
N ARG A 149 -17.42 -3.14 -1.85
CA ARG A 149 -17.88 -3.29 -0.48
C ARG A 149 -17.33 -4.56 0.18
N ASP A 150 -17.41 -5.69 -0.50
CA ASP A 150 -16.86 -6.95 -0.01
C ASP A 150 -15.34 -6.85 0.17
N LEU A 151 -14.66 -6.22 -0.80
CA LEU A 151 -13.23 -5.98 -0.74
C LEU A 151 -12.82 -5.12 0.47
N VAL A 152 -13.54 -4.03 0.71
CA VAL A 152 -13.32 -3.14 1.86
C VAL A 152 -13.61 -3.85 3.18
N ARG A 153 -14.65 -4.69 3.24
CA ARG A 153 -15.01 -5.44 4.44
C ARG A 153 -13.88 -6.38 4.86
N ASP A 154 -13.29 -7.05 3.89
CA ASP A 154 -12.31 -8.10 4.13
C ASP A 154 -10.89 -7.53 4.31
N ALA A 155 -10.59 -6.36 3.72
CA ALA A 155 -9.27 -5.73 3.79
C ALA A 155 -8.82 -5.37 5.21
N GLN A 156 -7.62 -5.82 5.60
CA GLN A 156 -6.99 -5.44 6.87
C GLN A 156 -6.18 -4.14 6.78
N HIS A 157 -5.80 -3.75 5.57
CA HIS A 157 -4.95 -2.59 5.27
C HIS A 157 -5.58 -1.72 4.21
N ILE A 158 -5.96 -0.49 4.56
CA ILE A 158 -6.57 0.47 3.64
C ILE A 158 -5.68 1.71 3.55
N LEU A 159 -5.40 2.14 2.33
CA LEU A 159 -4.80 3.43 2.01
C LEU A 159 -5.93 4.37 1.57
N ALA A 160 -6.31 5.29 2.46
CA ALA A 160 -7.41 6.22 2.21
C ALA A 160 -6.89 7.61 1.82
N PRO A 161 -7.65 8.37 1.02
CA PRO A 161 -7.33 9.75 0.70
C PRO A 161 -7.72 10.66 1.87
N ARG A 162 -7.39 11.94 1.74
CA ARG A 162 -7.98 12.97 2.61
C ARG A 162 -9.47 13.07 2.30
N ALA A 163 -10.30 12.93 3.33
CA ALA A 163 -11.75 13.03 3.24
C ALA A 163 -12.34 13.60 4.54
N GLU A 164 -13.63 13.88 4.54
CA GLU A 164 -14.38 14.35 5.71
C GLU A 164 -14.83 13.18 6.59
N ALA A 165 -15.16 13.47 7.85
CA ALA A 165 -15.60 12.48 8.83
C ALA A 165 -16.75 11.59 8.33
N GLU A 166 -17.70 12.12 7.57
CA GLU A 166 -18.81 11.34 7.01
C GLU A 166 -18.33 10.25 6.05
N TRP A 167 -17.33 10.55 5.23
CA TRP A 167 -16.76 9.56 4.31
C TRP A 167 -16.07 8.43 5.09
N PHE A 168 -15.30 8.79 6.12
CA PHE A 168 -14.68 7.80 7.01
C PHE A 168 -15.73 7.00 7.79
N ALA A 169 -16.83 7.61 8.24
CA ALA A 169 -17.91 6.91 8.91
C ALA A 169 -18.53 5.83 8.01
N ARG A 170 -18.79 6.17 6.73
CA ARG A 170 -19.26 5.18 5.74
C ARG A 170 -18.25 4.06 5.52
N LEU A 171 -16.96 4.39 5.42
CA LEU A 171 -15.89 3.39 5.30
C LEU A 171 -15.89 2.44 6.51
N PHE A 172 -15.85 2.98 7.72
CA PHE A 172 -15.70 2.20 8.95
C PHE A 172 -16.90 1.31 9.27
N ARG A 173 -18.11 1.69 8.82
CA ARG A 173 -19.29 0.82 8.90
C ARG A 173 -19.14 -0.45 8.07
N GLN A 174 -18.39 -0.39 6.97
CA GLN A 174 -18.19 -1.53 6.08
C GLN A 174 -16.98 -2.36 6.47
N THR A 175 -16.00 -1.79 7.18
CA THR A 175 -14.78 -2.50 7.55
C THR A 175 -14.95 -3.35 8.81
N ALA A 176 -15.02 -4.67 8.65
CA ALA A 176 -15.11 -5.60 9.79
C ALA A 176 -13.73 -5.96 10.37
N HIS A 177 -12.71 -6.02 9.52
CA HIS A 177 -11.39 -6.58 9.87
C HIS A 177 -10.23 -5.58 9.74
N LEU A 178 -10.53 -4.29 9.59
CA LEU A 178 -9.52 -3.26 9.42
C LEU A 178 -8.57 -3.23 10.62
N ARG A 179 -7.29 -3.49 10.36
CA ARG A 179 -6.22 -3.41 11.36
C ARG A 179 -5.46 -2.11 11.24
N ARG A 180 -5.29 -1.61 10.02
CA ARG A 180 -4.52 -0.41 9.73
C ARG A 180 -5.18 0.44 8.64
N LEU A 181 -5.36 1.71 8.95
CA LEU A 181 -5.70 2.77 8.01
C LEU A 181 -4.47 3.65 7.78
N SER A 182 -3.95 3.68 6.56
CA SER A 182 -2.91 4.61 6.14
C SER A 182 -3.58 5.77 5.42
N LEU A 183 -3.26 7.00 5.82
CA LEU A 183 -3.83 8.21 5.24
C LEU A 183 -2.81 8.81 4.29
N ARG A 184 -3.19 8.88 3.03
CA ARG A 184 -2.35 9.39 1.94
C ARG A 184 -2.26 10.91 2.04
N PHE A 185 -1.10 11.41 2.45
CA PHE A 185 -0.79 12.84 2.49
C PHE A 185 -0.67 13.40 1.07
N ASP A 186 0.17 12.77 0.27
CA ASP A 186 0.42 13.06 -1.13
C ASP A 186 0.78 11.78 -1.90
N ALA A 187 0.60 11.86 -3.22
CA ALA A 187 1.00 10.82 -4.16
C ALA A 187 2.04 11.41 -5.11
N VAL A 188 3.23 10.83 -5.11
CA VAL A 188 4.32 11.22 -6.02
C VAL A 188 4.45 10.15 -7.09
N SER A 189 4.08 10.51 -8.31
CA SER A 189 4.35 9.71 -9.50
C SER A 189 5.83 9.77 -9.84
N VAL A 190 6.47 8.60 -9.89
CA VAL A 190 7.86 8.41 -10.27
C VAL A 190 7.88 7.68 -11.62
N SER A 191 8.42 8.31 -12.66
CA SER A 191 8.58 7.67 -13.97
C SER A 191 10.05 7.36 -14.25
N SER A 192 10.31 6.23 -14.93
CA SER A 192 11.68 5.83 -15.27
C SER A 192 12.42 6.81 -16.19
N CYS A 193 11.69 7.61 -16.97
CA CYS A 193 12.29 8.62 -17.86
C CYS A 193 12.71 9.90 -17.12
N THR A 194 12.14 10.17 -15.94
CA THR A 194 12.48 11.36 -15.14
C THR A 194 13.49 11.05 -14.03
N TRP A 195 13.78 9.76 -13.80
CA TRP A 195 14.60 9.28 -12.68
C TRP A 195 15.71 8.35 -13.14
N ASP A 196 16.77 8.28 -12.34
CA ASP A 196 17.76 7.22 -12.49
C ASP A 196 17.08 5.85 -12.29
N ILE A 197 17.29 4.95 -13.25
CA ILE A 197 16.72 3.59 -13.23
C ILE A 197 17.14 2.83 -11.98
N GLY A 198 18.36 3.08 -11.48
CA GLY A 198 18.84 2.50 -10.22
C GLY A 198 18.04 2.97 -9.02
N VAL A 199 17.65 4.25 -8.95
CA VAL A 199 16.77 4.79 -7.89
C VAL A 199 15.38 4.16 -7.98
N VAL A 200 14.77 4.12 -9.17
CA VAL A 200 13.45 3.51 -9.37
C VAL A 200 13.48 2.04 -8.95
N ARG A 201 14.48 1.28 -9.40
CA ARG A 201 14.62 -0.14 -9.03
C ARG A 201 14.87 -0.35 -7.53
N ARG A 202 15.63 0.52 -6.86
CA ARG A 202 15.85 0.42 -5.41
C ARG A 202 14.61 0.78 -4.59
N LEU A 203 13.82 1.74 -5.06
CA LEU A 203 12.63 2.20 -4.36
C LEU A 203 11.49 1.18 -4.56
N PHE A 204 11.21 0.82 -5.82
CA PHE A 204 10.04 0.01 -6.19
C PHE A 204 10.33 -1.49 -6.30
N GLY A 205 11.58 -1.91 -6.48
CA GLY A 205 11.90 -3.31 -6.82
C GLY A 205 11.45 -3.63 -8.25
N ASP A 206 10.64 -4.68 -8.40
CA ASP A 206 10.04 -5.10 -9.67
C ASP A 206 8.74 -4.32 -9.96
N ALA A 207 8.29 -4.29 -11.22
CA ALA A 207 7.24 -3.39 -11.71
C ALA A 207 5.90 -3.48 -10.94
N GLY A 208 5.19 -2.33 -10.86
CA GLY A 208 3.81 -2.24 -10.36
C GLY A 208 3.65 -2.09 -8.84
N THR A 209 4.72 -1.73 -8.12
CA THR A 209 4.70 -1.54 -6.67
C THR A 209 4.44 -0.09 -6.28
N VAL A 210 3.94 0.07 -5.05
CA VAL A 210 3.74 1.35 -4.39
C VAL A 210 4.57 1.32 -3.13
N VAL A 211 5.33 2.37 -2.89
CA VAL A 211 6.10 2.52 -1.65
C VAL A 211 5.37 3.52 -0.79
N THR A 212 5.00 3.10 0.41
CA THR A 212 4.46 4.01 1.43
C THR A 212 5.56 4.31 2.43
N MET A 213 5.74 5.60 2.75
CA MET A 213 6.64 6.05 3.80
C MET A 213 5.81 6.64 4.92
N ASP A 214 5.85 6.02 6.10
CA ASP A 214 5.26 6.57 7.31
C ASP A 214 6.01 7.85 7.70
N LEU A 215 5.29 8.98 7.68
CA LEU A 215 5.88 10.28 7.97
C LEU A 215 6.29 10.37 9.43
N GLU A 216 5.69 9.59 10.33
CA GLU A 216 6.00 9.59 11.76
C GLU A 216 7.18 8.69 12.12
N ASN A 217 7.65 7.88 11.16
CA ASN A 217 8.73 6.93 11.37
C ASN A 217 10.06 7.45 10.79
N ALA A 218 10.90 8.01 11.67
CA ALA A 218 12.23 8.51 11.30
C ALA A 218 13.12 7.44 10.63
N GLY A 219 12.95 6.17 10.97
CA GLY A 219 13.68 5.06 10.33
C GLY A 219 13.26 4.84 8.88
N GLU A 220 11.95 4.87 8.60
CA GLU A 220 11.43 4.79 7.23
C GLU A 220 11.83 6.02 6.40
N ILE A 221 11.76 7.21 6.99
CA ILE A 221 12.26 8.44 6.35
C ILE A 221 13.74 8.31 6.01
N THR A 222 14.56 7.87 6.96
CA THR A 222 16.00 7.69 6.75
C THR A 222 16.30 6.68 5.65
N CYS A 223 15.54 5.57 5.62
CA CYS A 223 15.66 4.54 4.58
C CYS A 223 15.34 5.11 3.19
N VAL A 224 14.19 5.76 3.02
CA VAL A 224 13.76 6.35 1.75
C VAL A 224 14.73 7.46 1.31
N LYS A 225 15.16 8.31 2.24
CA LYS A 225 16.19 9.33 1.99
C LYS A 225 17.51 8.71 1.53
N GLY A 226 17.92 7.59 2.14
CA GLY A 226 19.11 6.82 1.75
C GLY A 226 19.02 6.23 0.34
N ILE A 227 17.82 5.82 -0.10
CA ILE A 227 17.58 5.32 -1.46
C ILE A 227 17.63 6.46 -2.48
N LEU A 228 16.99 7.59 -2.14
CA LEU A 228 16.86 8.77 -3.01
C LEU A 228 18.16 9.58 -3.10
N GLN A 229 19.02 9.54 -2.09
CA GLN A 229 20.32 10.23 -2.07
C GLN A 229 20.20 11.70 -2.50
N GLY A 230 20.93 12.11 -3.56
CA GLY A 230 20.89 13.48 -4.08
C GLY A 230 19.51 13.91 -4.60
N TYR A 231 18.65 12.97 -4.96
CA TYR A 231 17.29 13.25 -5.44
C TYR A 231 16.30 13.59 -4.32
N TRP A 232 16.65 13.37 -3.05
CA TRP A 232 15.81 13.83 -1.92
C TRP A 232 15.53 15.34 -1.98
N ARG A 233 16.48 16.11 -2.54
CA ARG A 233 16.35 17.57 -2.70
C ARG A 233 15.55 18.00 -3.93
N ASN A 234 15.02 17.06 -4.72
CA ASN A 234 14.20 17.38 -5.88
C ASN A 234 12.89 18.07 -5.42
N PRO A 235 12.42 19.14 -6.07
CA PRO A 235 11.13 19.79 -5.77
C PRO A 235 9.95 18.82 -5.65
N LEU A 236 9.97 17.70 -6.39
CA LEU A 236 8.98 16.63 -6.32
C LEU A 236 8.90 15.95 -4.93
N PHE A 237 9.95 16.05 -4.12
CA PHE A 237 10.07 15.44 -2.78
C PHE A 237 10.14 16.49 -1.67
N CYS A 238 10.48 17.74 -2.00
CA CYS A 238 10.70 18.86 -1.07
C CYS A 238 9.48 19.73 -0.78
N ALA A 239 8.29 19.42 -1.32
CA ALA A 239 7.11 20.28 -1.14
C ALA A 239 6.71 20.47 0.35
N PHE A 240 7.17 19.58 1.23
CA PHE A 240 6.96 19.64 2.67
C PHE A 240 8.28 19.25 3.37
N ASP A 241 8.78 20.07 4.29
CA ASP A 241 10.00 19.76 5.05
C ASP A 241 9.70 18.69 6.11
N LEU A 242 9.73 17.44 5.63
CA LEU A 242 9.51 16.25 6.43
C LEU A 242 10.51 16.11 7.57
N GLU A 243 11.75 16.60 7.40
CA GLU A 243 12.77 16.51 8.43
C GLU A 243 12.56 17.53 9.53
N ALA A 244 12.13 18.76 9.18
CA ALA A 244 11.68 19.73 10.18
C ALA A 244 10.46 19.20 10.93
N TRP A 245 9.45 18.70 10.21
CA TRP A 245 8.23 18.17 10.81
C TRP A 245 8.48 16.97 11.74
N ALA A 246 9.34 16.03 11.33
CA ALA A 246 9.71 14.88 12.15
C ALA A 246 10.56 15.29 13.38
N ARG A 247 11.39 16.34 13.27
CA ARG A 247 12.20 16.87 14.39
C ARG A 247 11.38 17.70 15.39
N GLU A 248 10.38 18.44 14.91
CA GLU A 248 9.45 19.19 15.76
C GLU A 248 8.56 18.26 16.59
N ARG A 249 8.38 17.00 16.15
CA ARG A 249 7.69 15.99 16.94
C ARG A 249 8.62 15.39 17.99
N LYS A 250 8.19 15.50 19.25
CA LYS A 250 8.92 14.98 20.41
C LYS A 250 9.25 13.49 20.23
N PRO A 251 10.48 13.06 20.55
CA PRO A 251 10.88 11.65 20.48
C PRO A 251 10.01 10.83 21.46
N GLY A 252 9.22 9.90 20.92
CA GLY A 252 8.22 9.11 21.64
C GLY A 252 6.93 8.83 20.84
N VAL A 253 6.71 9.56 19.75
CA VAL A 253 5.44 9.57 18.99
C VAL A 253 5.23 8.33 18.08
N GLY A 254 6.26 7.55 17.78
CA GLY A 254 6.16 6.39 16.87
C GLY A 254 5.52 5.12 17.46
N THR A 255 5.33 5.08 18.78
CA THR A 255 4.67 3.98 19.51
C THR A 255 3.69 4.52 20.54
N CYS A 256 3.14 5.72 20.33
CA CYS A 256 2.18 6.29 21.26
C CYS A 256 1.03 5.30 21.47
N LEU A 257 0.99 4.71 22.67
CA LEU A 257 -0.26 4.31 23.30
C LEU A 257 -1.23 5.46 23.04
N ARG A 258 -2.43 5.17 22.55
CA ARG A 258 -3.48 6.18 22.38
C ARG A 258 -3.94 6.65 23.75
N ASP A 259 -3.09 7.43 24.37
CA ASP A 259 -3.23 7.98 25.70
C ASP A 259 -4.02 9.28 25.61
N LYS A 260 -4.27 9.84 26.80
CA LYS A 260 -5.04 11.07 26.96
C LYS A 260 -4.39 12.25 26.20
N ASP A 261 -3.07 12.26 26.09
CA ASP A 261 -2.31 13.33 25.43
C ASP A 261 -2.39 13.24 23.90
N TRP A 262 -2.42 12.02 23.34
CA TRP A 262 -2.67 11.80 21.92
C TRP A 262 -4.09 12.26 21.54
N MET A 263 -5.09 11.93 22.35
CA MET A 263 -6.49 12.30 22.12
C MET A 263 -6.70 13.83 22.20
N GLN A 264 -6.03 14.51 23.13
CA GLN A 264 -6.12 15.97 23.30
C GLN A 264 -5.53 16.80 22.14
N ARG A 265 -4.72 16.18 21.28
CA ARG A 265 -4.08 16.85 20.12
C ARG A 265 -4.87 16.72 18.83
N LEU A 266 -6.03 16.05 18.86
CA LEU A 266 -6.87 15.81 17.68
C LEU A 266 -7.56 17.07 17.11
N PRO A 267 -8.05 18.05 17.89
CA PRO A 267 -8.81 19.17 17.34
C PRO A 267 -8.08 19.89 16.20
N GLU A 268 -8.79 20.16 15.09
CA GLU A 268 -8.28 20.82 13.88
C GLU A 268 -7.21 20.06 13.07
N THR A 269 -6.93 18.80 13.43
CA THR A 269 -6.00 17.95 12.67
C THR A 269 -6.76 17.01 11.73
N TRP A 270 -6.16 16.59 10.62
CA TRP A 270 -6.70 15.52 9.76
C TRP A 270 -7.03 14.22 10.53
N MET A 271 -6.40 14.01 11.68
CA MET A 271 -6.72 12.91 12.59
C MET A 271 -8.06 13.08 13.30
N SER A 272 -8.58 14.31 13.49
CA SER A 272 -9.94 14.53 14.00
C SER A 272 -10.97 13.98 13.04
N GLU A 273 -10.86 14.23 11.74
CA GLU A 273 -11.86 13.73 10.77
C GLU A 273 -11.98 12.19 10.80
N VAL A 274 -10.84 11.51 10.91
CA VAL A 274 -10.78 10.05 10.97
C VAL A 274 -11.32 9.53 12.30
N ALA A 275 -10.95 10.18 13.40
CA ALA A 275 -11.46 9.88 14.73
C ALA A 275 -12.99 10.08 14.81
N SER A 276 -13.48 11.23 14.33
CA SER A 276 -14.91 11.56 14.25
C SER A 276 -15.65 10.54 13.41
N GLY A 277 -15.13 10.22 12.22
CA GLY A 277 -15.72 9.20 11.35
C GLY A 277 -15.81 7.83 12.02
N TRP A 278 -14.76 7.42 12.75
CA TRP A 278 -14.77 6.15 13.49
C TRP A 278 -15.83 6.12 14.60
N VAL A 279 -15.91 7.19 15.39
CA VAL A 279 -16.89 7.30 16.48
C VAL A 279 -18.32 7.31 15.91
N MET A 280 -18.57 8.11 14.85
CA MET A 280 -19.85 8.14 14.15
C MET A 280 -20.25 6.77 13.59
N ALA A 281 -19.30 5.97 13.12
CA ALA A 281 -19.57 4.62 12.66
C ALA A 281 -20.00 3.69 13.81
N LYS A 282 -19.35 3.80 14.98
CA LYS A 282 -19.69 2.97 16.16
C LYS A 282 -21.06 3.30 16.73
N ILE A 283 -21.43 4.58 16.78
CA ILE A 283 -22.77 5.01 17.21
C ILE A 283 -23.85 4.39 16.31
N GLY A 284 -23.63 4.43 14.99
CA GLY A 284 -24.57 3.84 14.03
C GLY A 284 -24.78 2.34 14.24
N VAL A 285 -23.71 1.59 14.54
CA VAL A 285 -23.79 0.14 14.78
C VAL A 285 -24.54 -0.18 16.08
N GLU A 286 -24.32 0.59 17.15
CA GLU A 286 -25.03 0.39 18.42
C GLU A 286 -26.52 0.73 18.31
N ALA A 287 -26.87 1.82 17.62
CA ALA A 287 -28.26 2.20 17.38
C ALA A 287 -29.01 1.13 16.56
N GLU A 288 -28.38 0.59 15.51
CA GLU A 288 -28.96 -0.51 14.71
C GLU A 288 -29.11 -1.81 15.52
N GLY A 289 -28.15 -2.12 16.40
CA GLY A 289 -28.21 -3.29 17.28
C GLY A 289 -29.38 -3.25 18.26
N HIS A 290 -29.62 -2.10 18.89
CA HIS A 290 -30.73 -1.92 19.83
C HIS A 290 -32.10 -1.95 19.13
N ALA A 291 -32.22 -1.32 17.95
CA ALA A 291 -33.45 -1.36 17.16
C ALA A 291 -33.85 -2.80 16.73
N ARG A 292 -32.85 -3.64 16.42
CA ARG A 292 -33.07 -5.04 16.01
C ARG A 292 -33.45 -5.96 17.17
N MET A 293 -33.02 -5.63 18.40
CA MET A 293 -33.32 -6.39 19.61
C MET A 293 -34.66 -5.98 20.26
N GLY A 294 -35.02 -4.69 20.19
CA GLY A 294 -36.30 -4.14 20.69
C GLY A 294 -37.55 -4.54 19.87
N SER A 295 -37.38 -5.05 18.65
CA SER A 295 -38.50 -5.50 17.80
C SER A 295 -39.10 -6.85 18.23
N ARG A 296 -38.60 -7.48 19.31
CA ARG A 296 -39.11 -8.75 19.83
C ARG A 296 -39.81 -8.59 21.20
N GLY A 297 -40.77 -7.66 21.24
CA GLY A 297 -41.87 -7.68 22.20
C GLY A 297 -41.68 -6.87 23.49
N GLN A 298 -41.75 -5.54 23.42
CA GLN A 298 -42.26 -4.72 24.53
C GLN A 298 -42.64 -3.30 24.05
N LEU A 299 -43.81 -2.83 24.48
CA LEU A 299 -44.42 -1.56 24.07
C LEU A 299 -43.69 -0.33 24.68
N ASN A 300 -43.25 0.57 23.79
CA ASN A 300 -43.45 2.03 23.79
C ASN A 300 -43.13 2.87 25.06
N THR A 301 -41.96 2.72 25.69
CA THR A 301 -41.45 3.80 26.58
C THR A 301 -39.92 3.97 26.52
N GLU A 302 -39.15 2.93 26.23
CA GLU A 302 -37.66 3.01 26.24
C GLU A 302 -37.03 3.53 24.93
N VAL A 303 -37.78 3.56 23.83
CA VAL A 303 -37.25 3.98 22.50
C VAL A 303 -36.80 5.45 22.50
N SER A 304 -37.44 6.30 23.30
CA SER A 304 -37.14 7.74 23.33
C SER A 304 -35.80 8.08 23.99
N GLU A 305 -35.36 7.29 24.99
CA GLU A 305 -34.11 7.54 25.71
C GLU A 305 -32.88 7.06 24.91
N ALA A 306 -33.01 5.92 24.21
CA ALA A 306 -31.97 5.40 23.34
C ALA A 306 -31.71 6.32 22.13
N GLU A 307 -32.78 6.85 21.51
CA GLU A 307 -32.65 7.79 20.39
C GLU A 307 -32.05 9.13 20.82
N THR A 308 -32.40 9.64 22.02
CA THR A 308 -31.78 10.86 22.55
C THR A 308 -30.32 10.64 22.93
N GLN A 309 -29.96 9.50 23.50
CA GLN A 309 -28.55 9.16 23.78
C GLN A 309 -27.73 8.99 22.50
N ALA A 310 -28.27 8.33 21.47
CA ALA A 310 -27.60 8.18 20.17
C ALA A 310 -27.43 9.54 19.47
N SER A 311 -28.45 10.42 19.55
CA SER A 311 -28.38 11.78 19.02
C SER A 311 -27.34 12.64 19.77
N ALA A 312 -27.31 12.56 21.10
CA ALA A 312 -26.31 13.25 21.92
C ALA A 312 -24.89 12.73 21.66
N ALA A 313 -24.70 11.40 21.55
CA ALA A 313 -23.43 10.80 21.19
C ALA A 313 -22.99 11.22 19.76
N SER A 314 -23.93 11.33 18.82
CA SER A 314 -23.65 11.79 17.46
C SER A 314 -23.24 13.27 17.44
N ALA A 315 -23.88 14.12 18.25
CA ALA A 315 -23.49 15.51 18.41
C ALA A 315 -22.11 15.62 19.07
N ALA A 316 -21.86 14.83 20.12
CA ALA A 316 -20.55 14.72 20.78
C ALA A 316 -19.47 14.19 19.84
N ALA A 317 -19.79 13.30 18.91
CA ALA A 317 -18.87 12.81 17.89
C ALA A 317 -18.53 13.88 16.85
N ALA A 318 -19.49 14.73 16.48
CA ALA A 318 -19.25 15.87 15.60
C ALA A 318 -18.29 16.90 16.22
N THR A 319 -18.27 17.00 17.56
CA THR A 319 -17.36 17.88 18.30
C THR A 319 -16.18 17.16 18.96
N LEU A 320 -16.03 15.85 18.78
CA LEU A 320 -15.07 14.97 19.49
C LEU A 320 -14.97 15.27 20.99
N ASP A 321 -16.11 15.30 21.68
CA ASP A 321 -16.15 15.51 23.12
C ASP A 321 -15.61 14.27 23.88
N MET A 322 -14.35 14.34 24.30
CA MET A 322 -13.63 13.26 24.99
C MET A 322 -14.06 13.04 26.45
N GLU A 323 -14.90 13.93 27.00
CA GLU A 323 -15.50 13.73 28.33
C GLU A 323 -16.59 12.67 28.27
N HIS A 324 -17.15 12.42 27.08
CA HIS A 324 -18.12 11.37 26.85
C HIS A 324 -17.44 9.97 26.84
N ASP A 325 -17.79 9.12 27.80
CA ASP A 325 -17.14 7.81 28.01
C ASP A 325 -17.18 6.90 26.76
N PHE A 326 -18.31 6.91 26.04
CA PHE A 326 -18.45 6.21 24.77
C PHE A 326 -17.40 6.66 23.72
N VAL A 327 -17.21 7.98 23.54
CA VAL A 327 -16.26 8.54 22.57
C VAL A 327 -14.85 8.07 22.91
N ARG A 328 -14.48 8.13 24.20
CA ARG A 328 -13.20 7.64 24.69
C ARG A 328 -13.01 6.14 24.43
N ALA A 329 -13.99 5.32 24.77
CA ALA A 329 -13.94 3.87 24.55
C ALA A 329 -13.79 3.52 23.06
N ALA A 330 -14.53 4.21 22.18
CA ALA A 330 -14.44 4.03 20.74
C ALA A 330 -13.03 4.36 20.22
N LEU A 331 -12.42 5.48 20.63
CA LEU A 331 -11.08 5.88 20.19
C LEU A 331 -9.99 4.88 20.63
N LEU A 332 -10.11 4.31 21.83
CA LEU A 332 -9.20 3.27 22.31
C LEU A 332 -9.26 2.00 21.43
N ALA A 333 -10.44 1.65 20.92
CA ALA A 333 -10.64 0.49 20.06
C ALA A 333 -10.36 0.74 18.56
N MET A 334 -9.98 1.97 18.16
CA MET A 334 -9.79 2.34 16.76
C MET A 334 -8.67 1.51 16.07
N PRO A 335 -8.73 1.23 14.76
CA PRO A 335 -7.61 0.61 14.03
C PRO A 335 -6.37 1.51 13.98
N GLN A 336 -5.18 0.94 13.80
CA GLN A 336 -3.94 1.71 13.71
C GLN A 336 -4.04 2.74 12.57
N VAL A 337 -3.82 4.02 12.85
CA VAL A 337 -3.85 5.07 11.83
C VAL A 337 -2.42 5.56 11.61
N LYS A 338 -1.99 5.69 10.35
CA LYS A 338 -0.67 6.20 9.98
C LYS A 338 -0.78 7.31 8.95
N LEU A 339 0.05 8.35 9.07
CA LEU A 339 0.24 9.31 7.98
C LEU A 339 1.28 8.78 7.02
N VAL A 340 0.94 8.62 5.74
CA VAL A 340 1.91 8.13 4.76
C VAL A 340 2.01 9.05 3.55
N ARG A 341 3.24 9.21 3.07
CA ARG A 341 3.51 9.66 1.69
C ARG A 341 3.58 8.45 0.80
N VAL A 342 2.94 8.52 -0.35
CA VAL A 342 2.81 7.41 -1.29
C VAL A 342 3.62 7.71 -2.55
N PHE A 343 4.53 6.81 -2.89
CA PHE A 343 5.28 6.85 -4.14
C PHE A 343 4.71 5.79 -5.07
N SER A 344 4.40 6.18 -6.30
CA SER A 344 3.86 5.28 -7.32
C SER A 344 4.76 5.26 -8.54
N HIS A 345 5.11 4.08 -9.03
CA HIS A 345 5.76 3.96 -10.32
C HIS A 345 4.71 4.04 -11.44
N ASP A 346 4.80 5.05 -12.29
CA ASP A 346 3.93 5.18 -13.47
C ASP A 346 4.56 4.42 -14.65
N GLU A 347 3.87 3.39 -15.15
CA GLU A 347 4.38 2.51 -16.23
C GLU A 347 4.47 3.18 -17.62
N ILE A 348 4.04 4.44 -17.77
CA ILE A 348 3.66 4.96 -19.09
C ILE A 348 4.70 5.93 -19.61
N HIS A 349 5.70 5.37 -20.30
CA HIS A 349 6.14 5.91 -21.57
C HIS A 349 6.48 4.76 -22.53
N ALA A 350 5.46 4.24 -23.21
CA ALA A 350 5.65 3.46 -24.44
C ALA A 350 6.36 4.26 -25.56
N ALA A 351 6.62 5.55 -25.35
CA ALA A 351 7.25 6.47 -26.29
C ALA A 351 8.74 6.78 -26.01
N CYS A 352 9.31 6.33 -24.88
CA CYS A 352 10.77 6.44 -24.68
C CYS A 352 11.44 5.21 -25.31
N ARG A 353 11.52 5.20 -26.65
CA ARG A 353 12.56 4.43 -27.32
C ARG A 353 13.88 5.22 -27.20
N PRO A 354 15.03 4.54 -27.02
CA PRO A 354 16.34 5.18 -27.06
C PRO A 354 16.60 5.89 -28.39
#